data_AF-A0A948MYA6-F1
#
_entry.id   AF-A0A948MYA6-F1
#
_cell.length_a   1.000
_cell.length_b   1.000
_cell.length_c   1.000
_cell.angle_alpha   90.00
_cell.angle_beta   90.00
_cell.angle_gamma   90.00
#
_symmetry.space_group_name_H-M   'P 1'
#
loop_
_entity.id
_entity.type
_entity.pdbx_description
1 polymer ?
#
loop_
_entity_poly.entity_id
_entity_poly.type
_entity_poly.pdbx_seq_one_letter_code
_entity_poly.pdbx_strand_id
1 'polypeptide(L)'
;MSAFDARDLLDCYARGVFPMADAREDARVFLIDPERRGVIPLDGFHVSRRLARTVRGDPFEVRFDTAFHRVVLECAASGPGRTETWINRPIESLYLELHAVGRAHSVECWEDDELVGGLYGVSLQGAFFGESMFSRRRDASKVALVHLVARLIAGGFVLLDAQFMTEHLSQFGAQEIARAAYHRRLAKALEVGADFYVGGVAGGGVTGGGAGAGALGSAKAAGGGVTLAGGAADLAAGSSSSLGAAASGALAAGGRAGVEVATTGAGAAALQLIAQAS
;
A
#
# COMPACT_ATOMS: atom_id res chain seq x y z
N MET A 1 -27.35 -3.64 8.89
CA MET A 1 -26.12 -3.51 8.07
C MET A 1 -25.07 -2.93 8.99
N SER A 2 -23.83 -3.43 8.96
CA SER A 2 -22.70 -2.75 9.58
C SER A 2 -22.41 -1.43 8.84
N ALA A 3 -21.68 -0.52 9.49
CA ALA A 3 -20.97 0.52 8.76
C ALA A 3 -19.79 -0.10 7.99
N PHE A 4 -19.33 0.57 6.93
CA PHE A 4 -18.12 0.19 6.20
C PHE A 4 -16.90 0.46 7.08
N ASP A 5 -16.05 -0.54 7.32
CA ASP A 5 -14.93 -0.49 8.26
C ASP A 5 -13.56 -0.79 7.61
N ALA A 6 -12.48 -0.74 8.41
CA ALA A 6 -11.14 -1.09 7.94
C ALA A 6 -10.99 -2.50 7.33
N ARG A 7 -11.83 -3.47 7.71
CA ARG A 7 -11.83 -4.80 7.08
C ARG A 7 -12.49 -4.76 5.71
N ASP A 8 -13.63 -4.11 5.57
CA ASP A 8 -14.26 -3.91 4.26
C ASP A 8 -13.30 -3.18 3.28
N LEU A 9 -12.48 -2.27 3.81
CA LEU A 9 -11.41 -1.60 3.07
C LEU A 9 -10.25 -2.55 2.68
N LEU A 10 -9.78 -3.44 3.56
CA LEU A 10 -8.81 -4.49 3.16
C LEU A 10 -9.37 -5.42 2.08
N ASP A 11 -10.64 -5.77 2.17
CA ASP A 11 -11.32 -6.57 1.14
C ASP A 11 -11.48 -5.76 -0.17
N CYS A 12 -11.49 -4.43 -0.15
CA CYS A 12 -11.32 -3.60 -1.36
C CYS A 12 -9.90 -3.72 -1.93
N TYR A 13 -8.86 -3.53 -1.12
CA TYR A 13 -7.46 -3.65 -1.55
C TYR A 13 -7.13 -5.03 -2.14
N ALA A 14 -7.65 -6.12 -1.54
CA ALA A 14 -7.52 -7.49 -2.05
C ALA A 14 -8.12 -7.67 -3.46
N ARG A 15 -9.12 -6.86 -3.83
CA ARG A 15 -9.74 -6.83 -5.16
C ARG A 15 -9.08 -5.82 -6.12
N GLY A 16 -8.04 -5.11 -5.67
CA GLY A 16 -7.38 -4.04 -6.42
C GLY A 16 -8.07 -2.68 -6.33
N VAL A 17 -9.04 -2.51 -5.44
CA VAL A 17 -9.92 -1.34 -5.36
C VAL A 17 -9.54 -0.46 -4.18
N PHE A 18 -9.48 0.87 -4.36
CA PHE A 18 -9.09 1.83 -3.31
C PHE A 18 -10.11 2.98 -3.16
N PRO A 19 -10.18 3.65 -1.99
CA PRO A 19 -11.17 4.68 -1.70
C PRO A 19 -10.71 6.07 -2.13
N MET A 20 -11.64 6.91 -2.58
CA MET A 20 -11.46 8.36 -2.75
C MET A 20 -12.73 9.12 -2.39
N ALA A 21 -12.62 10.44 -2.23
CA ALA A 21 -13.72 11.39 -2.08
C ALA A 21 -13.49 12.62 -2.96
N ASP A 22 -14.54 13.41 -3.21
CA ASP A 22 -14.46 14.59 -4.09
C ASP A 22 -13.76 15.78 -3.39
N ALA A 23 -13.89 15.91 -2.07
CA ALA A 23 -13.39 17.03 -1.27
C ALA A 23 -13.14 16.63 0.20
N ARG A 24 -12.39 17.46 0.94
CA ARG A 24 -11.98 17.18 2.34
C ARG A 24 -13.16 17.06 3.30
N GLU A 25 -14.19 17.87 3.08
CA GLU A 25 -15.38 17.97 3.93
C GLU A 25 -16.61 17.25 3.33
N ASP A 26 -16.44 16.47 2.26
CA ASP A 26 -17.48 15.56 1.78
C ASP A 26 -17.58 14.33 2.70
N ALA A 27 -18.80 13.92 3.05
CA ALA A 27 -19.04 12.71 3.83
C ALA A 27 -19.07 11.42 2.99
N ARG A 28 -19.12 11.53 1.66
CA ARG A 28 -19.17 10.40 0.73
C ARG A 28 -17.78 9.81 0.49
N VAL A 29 -17.73 8.50 0.32
CA VAL A 29 -16.56 7.76 -0.18
C VAL A 29 -16.99 6.94 -1.37
N PHE A 30 -16.19 6.93 -2.42
CA PHE A 30 -16.37 6.06 -3.59
C PHE A 30 -15.10 5.23 -3.82
N LEU A 31 -15.24 4.18 -4.63
CA LEU A 31 -14.23 3.16 -4.83
C LEU A 31 -13.78 3.16 -6.30
N ILE A 32 -12.46 3.14 -6.53
CA ILE A 32 -11.88 3.22 -7.89
C ILE A 32 -11.06 1.98 -8.24
N ASP A 33 -11.22 1.54 -9.48
CA ASP A 33 -10.42 0.54 -10.18
C ASP A 33 -10.09 1.06 -11.60
N PRO A 34 -8.99 1.81 -11.79
CA PRO A 34 -8.70 2.50 -13.04
C PRO A 34 -8.14 1.53 -14.10
N GLU A 35 -8.48 1.76 -15.37
CA GLU A 35 -8.05 0.90 -16.49
C GLU A 35 -6.52 0.88 -16.68
N ARG A 36 -5.86 1.96 -16.25
CA ARG A 36 -4.43 2.17 -16.18
C ARG A 36 -4.05 2.31 -14.71
N ARG A 37 -3.13 1.46 -14.22
CA ARG A 37 -2.66 1.46 -12.84
C ARG A 37 -1.18 1.85 -12.80
N GLY A 38 -0.87 2.89 -12.03
CA GLY A 38 0.51 3.26 -11.70
C GLY A 38 1.10 2.27 -10.71
N VAL A 39 2.25 1.66 -11.05
CA VAL A 39 3.03 0.81 -10.14
C VAL A 39 4.48 1.25 -10.13
N ILE A 40 5.11 1.18 -8.95
CA ILE A 40 6.53 1.50 -8.79
C ILE A 40 7.31 0.17 -8.80
N PRO A 41 8.37 0.03 -9.62
CA PRO A 41 9.25 -1.12 -9.56
C PRO A 41 9.98 -1.19 -8.21
N LEU A 42 10.05 -2.37 -7.61
CA LEU A 42 10.97 -2.66 -6.48
C LEU A 42 12.31 -3.13 -7.03
N ASP A 43 12.28 -4.11 -7.94
CA ASP A 43 13.36 -4.46 -8.87
C ASP A 43 13.48 -3.39 -9.95
N GLY A 44 14.62 -2.69 -10.00
CA GLY A 44 14.88 -1.60 -10.94
C GLY A 44 14.40 -0.21 -10.50
N PHE A 45 14.18 0.02 -9.20
CA PHE A 45 13.76 1.32 -8.66
C PHE A 45 14.78 2.44 -8.95
N HIS A 46 14.39 3.49 -9.69
CA HIS A 46 15.35 4.51 -10.12
C HIS A 46 15.64 5.57 -9.05
N VAL A 47 16.85 5.57 -8.49
CA VAL A 47 17.35 6.67 -7.66
C VAL A 47 18.39 7.50 -8.41
N SER A 48 18.01 8.73 -8.80
CA SER A 48 18.91 9.63 -9.51
C SER A 48 20.21 9.93 -8.73
N ARG A 49 21.33 10.15 -9.43
CA ARG A 49 22.65 10.47 -8.82
C ARG A 49 22.63 11.71 -7.91
N ARG A 50 21.63 12.59 -8.06
CA ARG A 50 21.40 13.70 -7.11
C ARG A 50 20.75 13.18 -5.83
N LEU A 51 19.60 12.52 -5.94
CA LEU A 51 18.87 12.00 -4.78
C LEU A 51 19.70 10.98 -3.98
N ALA A 52 20.44 10.09 -4.65
CA ALA A 52 21.33 9.14 -3.99
C ALA A 52 22.48 9.82 -3.21
N ARG A 53 22.87 11.06 -3.56
CA ARG A 53 23.79 11.86 -2.73
C ARG A 53 23.09 12.53 -1.56
N THR A 54 21.86 13.01 -1.75
CA THR A 54 21.02 13.53 -0.64
C THR A 54 20.80 12.44 0.41
N VAL A 55 20.36 11.25 0.00
CA VAL A 55 20.06 10.12 0.91
C VAL A 55 21.30 9.64 1.66
N ARG A 56 22.49 9.51 1.02
CA ARG A 56 23.75 9.18 1.73
C ARG A 56 24.25 10.27 2.70
N GLY A 57 23.62 11.43 2.74
CA GLY A 57 23.93 12.48 3.71
C GLY A 57 23.12 12.38 5.00
N ASP A 58 22.17 11.42 5.10
CA ASP A 58 21.19 11.27 6.19
C ASP A 58 20.63 12.64 6.70
N PRO A 59 20.10 13.51 5.82
CA PRO A 59 19.74 14.90 6.15
C PRO A 59 18.47 15.02 6.99
N PHE A 60 17.75 13.91 7.19
CA PHE A 60 16.54 13.82 7.99
C PHE A 60 16.64 12.55 8.84
N GLU A 61 16.19 12.62 10.09
CA GLU A 61 15.95 11.41 10.88
C GLU A 61 14.71 10.71 10.29
N VAL A 62 14.88 9.48 9.80
CA VAL A 62 13.75 8.72 9.22
C VAL A 62 13.13 7.85 10.30
N ARG A 63 11.85 8.05 10.60
CA ARG A 63 11.10 7.27 11.58
C ARG A 63 9.97 6.48 10.89
N PHE A 64 9.57 5.36 11.47
CA PHE A 64 8.48 4.50 10.98
C PHE A 64 7.41 4.37 12.06
N ASP A 65 6.15 4.57 11.68
CA ASP A 65 4.97 4.37 12.53
C ASP A 65 4.98 5.12 13.88
N THR A 66 5.59 6.31 13.92
CA THR A 66 5.67 7.15 15.15
C THR A 66 4.68 8.30 15.16
N ALA A 67 4.23 8.73 13.98
CA ALA A 67 3.35 9.88 13.80
C ALA A 67 2.35 9.69 12.65
N PHE A 68 1.89 8.45 12.41
CA PHE A 68 0.99 8.09 11.31
C PHE A 68 -0.19 9.07 11.11
N HIS A 69 -0.92 9.44 12.17
CA HIS A 69 -2.03 10.40 12.07
C HIS A 69 -1.56 11.79 11.60
N ARG A 70 -0.40 12.27 12.05
CA ARG A 70 0.17 13.53 11.56
C ARG A 70 0.54 13.43 10.09
N VAL A 71 1.06 12.30 9.62
CA VAL A 71 1.34 12.07 8.20
C VAL A 71 0.06 12.09 7.36
N VAL A 72 -1.01 11.42 7.81
CA VAL A 72 -2.32 11.47 7.11
C VAL A 72 -2.88 12.90 7.10
N LEU A 73 -2.78 13.65 8.20
CA LEU A 73 -3.21 15.04 8.28
C LEU A 73 -2.39 15.98 7.37
N GLU A 74 -1.07 15.83 7.33
CA GLU A 74 -0.19 16.59 6.43
C GLU A 74 -0.42 16.23 4.95
N CYS A 75 -0.66 14.95 4.64
CA CYS A 75 -1.11 14.51 3.33
C CYS A 75 -2.50 15.06 2.97
N ALA A 76 -3.38 15.30 3.94
CA ALA A 76 -4.71 15.90 3.74
C ALA A 76 -4.72 17.43 3.68
N ALA A 77 -3.76 18.12 4.30
CA ALA A 77 -3.72 19.58 4.38
C ALA A 77 -3.68 20.28 3.00
N SER A 78 -4.49 21.32 2.82
CA SER A 78 -4.44 22.15 1.61
C SER A 78 -3.08 22.83 1.44
N GLY A 79 -2.67 23.09 0.21
CA GLY A 79 -1.36 23.67 -0.12
C GLY A 79 -1.35 24.49 -1.41
N PRO A 80 -0.20 25.08 -1.79
CA PRO A 80 -0.08 25.85 -3.01
C PRO A 80 -0.44 25.01 -4.24
N GLY A 81 -1.49 25.42 -4.97
CA GLY A 81 -2.02 24.67 -6.11
C GLY A 81 -2.89 23.46 -5.76
N ARG A 82 -3.15 23.18 -4.48
CA ARG A 82 -3.99 22.06 -4.01
C ARG A 82 -4.97 22.54 -2.93
N THR A 83 -6.10 23.12 -3.36
CA THR A 83 -7.17 23.58 -2.47
C THR A 83 -7.87 22.42 -1.78
N GLU A 84 -8.30 21.42 -2.56
CA GLU A 84 -9.01 20.23 -2.09
C GLU A 84 -8.10 19.02 -1.90
N THR A 85 -8.59 18.03 -1.17
CA THR A 85 -8.00 16.69 -1.09
C THR A 85 -9.09 15.63 -1.14
N TRP A 86 -8.75 14.44 -1.62
CA TRP A 86 -9.61 13.26 -1.58
C TRP A 86 -9.62 12.58 -0.19
N ILE A 87 -8.68 12.94 0.69
CA ILE A 87 -8.57 12.38 2.04
C ILE A 87 -9.59 13.09 2.94
N ASN A 88 -10.85 12.68 2.88
CA ASN A 88 -11.92 13.19 3.75
C ASN A 88 -11.87 12.57 5.17
N ARG A 89 -12.81 12.95 6.05
CA ARG A 89 -12.86 12.47 7.44
C ARG A 89 -13.18 10.96 7.57
N PRO A 90 -14.13 10.37 6.82
CA PRO A 90 -14.28 8.92 6.73
C PRO A 90 -12.98 8.20 6.35
N ILE A 91 -12.30 8.65 5.29
CA ILE A 91 -11.05 8.03 4.79
C ILE A 91 -9.91 8.16 5.80
N GLU A 92 -9.76 9.33 6.45
CA GLU A 92 -8.83 9.53 7.57
C GLU A 92 -9.06 8.51 8.70
N SER A 93 -10.33 8.27 9.06
CA SER A 93 -10.72 7.32 10.12
C SER A 93 -10.38 5.88 9.74
N LEU A 94 -10.68 5.47 8.51
CA LEU A 94 -10.40 4.11 8.01
C LEU A 94 -8.90 3.79 8.00
N TYR A 95 -8.03 4.73 7.61
CA TYR A 95 -6.58 4.51 7.69
C TYR A 95 -6.06 4.47 9.14
N LEU A 96 -6.67 5.19 10.08
CA LEU A 96 -6.31 5.10 11.50
C LEU A 96 -6.70 3.75 12.11
N GLU A 97 -7.88 3.22 11.74
CA GLU A 97 -8.28 1.85 12.09
C GLU A 97 -7.32 0.81 11.49
N LEU A 98 -6.94 0.94 10.21
CA LEU A 98 -5.95 0.08 9.57
C LEU A 98 -4.59 0.13 10.27
N HIS A 99 -4.11 1.32 10.66
CA HIS A 99 -2.87 1.49 11.39
C HIS A 99 -2.94 0.82 12.78
N ALA A 100 -4.05 1.00 13.50
CA ALA A 100 -4.27 0.37 14.81
C ALA A 100 -4.28 -1.17 14.77
N VAL A 101 -4.60 -1.80 13.63
CA VAL A 101 -4.50 -3.26 13.42
C VAL A 101 -3.21 -3.70 12.70
N GLY A 102 -2.22 -2.81 12.54
CA GLY A 102 -0.92 -3.11 11.94
C GLY A 102 -0.97 -3.34 10.42
N ARG A 103 -1.85 -2.61 9.72
CA ARG A 103 -2.09 -2.73 8.27
C ARG A 103 -1.91 -1.45 7.48
N ALA A 104 -1.79 -0.30 8.13
CA ALA A 104 -1.34 0.93 7.48
C ALA A 104 -0.10 1.48 8.19
N HIS A 105 0.85 1.96 7.39
CA HIS A 105 2.19 2.34 7.83
C HIS A 105 2.61 3.72 7.34
N SER A 106 3.39 4.44 8.14
CA SER A 106 4.03 5.72 7.78
C SER A 106 5.54 5.60 7.65
N VAL A 107 6.10 6.35 6.69
CA VAL A 107 7.53 6.65 6.62
C VAL A 107 7.69 8.17 6.75
N GLU A 108 8.41 8.60 7.77
CA GLU A 108 8.43 9.98 8.25
C GLU A 108 9.85 10.54 8.16
N CYS A 109 10.01 11.77 7.68
CA CYS A 109 11.27 12.50 7.68
C CYS A 109 11.19 13.66 8.67
N TRP A 110 12.08 13.66 9.65
CA TRP A 110 12.15 14.64 10.73
C TRP A 110 13.44 15.47 10.64
N GLU A 111 13.35 16.74 11.00
CA GLU A 111 14.45 17.71 11.09
C GLU A 111 14.20 18.57 12.34
N ASP A 112 15.12 18.56 13.31
CA ASP A 112 14.98 19.28 14.60
C ASP A 112 13.63 19.05 15.32
N ASP A 113 13.16 17.79 15.34
CA ASP A 113 11.83 17.33 15.80
C ASP A 113 10.60 17.93 15.08
N GLU A 114 10.80 18.71 14.02
CA GLU A 114 9.74 19.02 13.05
C GLU A 114 9.54 17.86 12.05
N LEU A 115 8.28 17.51 11.81
CA LEU A 115 7.90 16.52 10.80
C LEU A 115 7.88 17.19 9.41
N VAL A 116 8.98 17.10 8.68
CA VAL A 116 9.25 17.90 7.47
C VAL A 116 8.91 17.21 6.14
N GLY A 117 8.52 15.95 6.17
CA GLY A 117 8.02 15.21 5.01
C GLY A 117 7.66 13.78 5.38
N GLY A 118 7.04 13.06 4.45
CA GLY A 118 6.70 11.66 4.67
C GLY A 118 5.68 11.13 3.68
N LEU A 119 5.32 9.88 3.87
CA LEU A 119 4.28 9.17 3.14
C LEU A 119 3.58 8.16 4.05
N TYR A 120 2.39 7.72 3.65
CA TYR A 120 1.71 6.58 4.26
C TYR A 120 1.18 5.60 3.21
N GLY A 121 0.95 4.36 3.62
CA GLY A 121 0.39 3.33 2.77
C GLY A 121 -0.18 2.14 3.53
N VAL A 122 -0.77 1.18 2.80
CA VAL A 122 -1.40 -0.03 3.34
C VAL A 122 -0.56 -1.26 3.00
N SER A 123 -0.39 -2.19 3.93
CA SER A 123 0.27 -3.49 3.74
C SER A 123 -0.75 -4.64 3.73
N LEU A 124 -0.71 -5.47 2.69
CA LEU A 124 -1.53 -6.68 2.60
C LEU A 124 -0.75 -7.77 1.87
N GLN A 125 -0.22 -8.73 2.64
CA GLN A 125 0.71 -9.75 2.12
C GLN A 125 1.88 -9.06 1.41
N GLY A 126 2.38 -9.59 0.29
CA GLY A 126 3.45 -9.02 -0.52
C GLY A 126 3.08 -7.77 -1.31
N ALA A 127 1.90 -7.18 -1.11
CA ALA A 127 1.49 -5.92 -1.71
C ALA A 127 1.57 -4.76 -0.70
N PHE A 128 2.14 -3.65 -1.14
CA PHE A 128 2.05 -2.36 -0.47
C PHE A 128 1.37 -1.34 -1.39
N PHE A 129 0.41 -0.61 -0.86
CA PHE A 129 -0.33 0.44 -1.57
C PHE A 129 0.13 1.78 -1.00
N GLY A 130 0.91 2.54 -1.76
CA GLY A 130 1.39 3.86 -1.34
C GLY A 130 0.29 4.90 -1.58
N GLU A 131 -0.34 5.40 -0.52
CA GLU A 131 -1.60 6.16 -0.64
C GLU A 131 -1.37 7.66 -0.84
N SER A 132 -0.48 8.27 -0.06
CA SER A 132 -0.17 9.70 -0.22
C SER A 132 1.17 10.08 0.38
N MET A 133 1.70 11.24 -0.04
CA MET A 133 2.95 11.80 0.45
C MET A 133 2.91 13.34 0.51
N PHE A 134 3.72 13.92 1.40
CA PHE A 134 3.87 15.37 1.57
C PHE A 134 5.34 15.73 1.78
N SER A 135 5.69 16.99 1.52
CA SER A 135 7.06 17.51 1.70
C SER A 135 6.99 18.99 2.10
N ARG A 136 7.48 19.33 3.29
CA ARG A 136 7.70 20.71 3.76
C ARG A 136 9.15 21.15 3.54
N ARG A 137 10.12 20.24 3.68
CA ARG A 137 11.52 20.42 3.24
C ARG A 137 11.77 19.84 1.84
N ARG A 138 12.88 20.26 1.22
CA ARG A 138 13.30 19.84 -0.13
C ARG A 138 13.67 18.35 -0.13
N ASP A 139 13.19 17.62 -1.13
CA ASP A 139 13.44 16.19 -1.35
C ASP A 139 13.00 15.25 -0.20
N ALA A 140 12.35 15.74 0.87
CA ALA A 140 11.96 14.92 2.03
C ALA A 140 10.99 13.77 1.67
N SER A 141 9.92 14.03 0.90
CA SER A 141 9.04 12.94 0.41
C SER A 141 9.78 11.90 -0.44
N LYS A 142 10.88 12.29 -1.11
CA LYS A 142 11.71 11.40 -1.92
C LYS A 142 12.65 10.56 -1.07
N VAL A 143 13.16 11.10 0.03
CA VAL A 143 13.90 10.33 1.04
C VAL A 143 12.95 9.30 1.66
N ALA A 144 11.75 9.71 2.08
CA ALA A 144 10.73 8.79 2.57
C ALA A 144 10.40 7.67 1.56
N LEU A 145 10.27 7.97 0.26
CA LEU A 145 10.03 6.96 -0.78
C LEU A 145 11.22 6.01 -0.98
N VAL A 146 12.47 6.49 -0.91
CA VAL A 146 13.67 5.64 -0.97
C VAL A 146 13.75 4.69 0.24
N HIS A 147 13.44 5.19 1.44
CA HIS A 147 13.41 4.37 2.65
C HIS A 147 12.21 3.40 2.68
N LEU A 148 11.06 3.77 2.11
CA LEU A 148 9.95 2.84 1.87
C LEU A 148 10.41 1.69 0.98
N VAL A 149 10.93 1.97 -0.22
CA VAL A 149 11.29 0.90 -1.18
C VAL A 149 12.37 -0.02 -0.62
N ALA A 150 13.36 0.51 0.09
CA ALA A 150 14.35 -0.33 0.78
C ALA A 150 13.73 -1.25 1.86
N ARG A 151 12.76 -0.75 2.64
CA ARG A 151 12.01 -1.55 3.63
C ARG A 151 11.13 -2.60 2.96
N LEU A 152 10.49 -2.28 1.83
CA LEU A 152 9.67 -3.22 1.07
C LEU A 152 10.52 -4.35 0.45
N ILE A 153 11.71 -4.03 -0.05
CA ILE A 153 12.69 -5.02 -0.54
C ILE A 153 13.15 -5.93 0.61
N ALA A 154 13.55 -5.36 1.75
CA ALA A 154 13.97 -6.14 2.92
C ALA A 154 12.84 -7.03 3.50
N GLY A 155 11.60 -6.51 3.48
CA GLY A 155 10.40 -7.19 3.93
C GLY A 155 9.85 -8.27 3.00
N GLY A 156 10.43 -8.45 1.81
CA GLY A 156 9.98 -9.46 0.83
C GLY A 156 8.71 -9.10 0.05
N PHE A 157 8.35 -7.82 -0.02
CA PHE A 157 7.23 -7.35 -0.84
C PHE A 157 7.56 -7.47 -2.35
N VAL A 158 6.54 -7.73 -3.16
CA VAL A 158 6.66 -7.98 -4.61
C VAL A 158 5.80 -7.04 -5.48
N LEU A 159 5.02 -6.16 -4.85
CA LEU A 159 4.22 -5.14 -5.53
C LEU A 159 4.16 -3.85 -4.69
N LEU A 160 4.63 -2.75 -5.28
CA LEU A 160 4.34 -1.39 -4.81
C LEU A 160 3.35 -0.74 -5.79
N ASP A 161 2.11 -0.62 -5.36
CA ASP A 161 1.05 0.10 -6.06
C ASP A 161 1.12 1.60 -5.71
N ALA A 162 0.86 2.44 -6.71
CA ALA A 162 0.83 3.90 -6.59
C ALA A 162 -0.39 4.51 -7.29
N GLN A 163 -1.44 3.70 -7.50
CA GLN A 163 -2.75 4.02 -8.08
C GLN A 163 -2.70 4.73 -9.44
N PHE A 164 -2.32 5.99 -9.48
CA PHE A 164 -2.23 6.82 -10.67
C PHE A 164 -0.79 7.19 -11.01
N MET A 165 -0.48 7.22 -12.31
CA MET A 165 0.81 7.71 -12.78
C MET A 165 0.90 9.23 -12.64
N THR A 166 2.04 9.74 -12.16
CA THR A 166 2.30 11.18 -12.05
C THR A 166 3.69 11.51 -12.57
N GLU A 167 3.91 12.76 -12.99
CA GLU A 167 5.24 13.25 -13.36
C GLU A 167 6.24 13.06 -12.21
N HIS A 168 5.81 13.30 -10.96
CA HIS A 168 6.64 13.10 -9.78
C HIS A 168 7.12 11.65 -9.64
N LEU A 169 6.23 10.67 -9.83
CA LEU A 169 6.60 9.26 -9.71
C LEU A 169 7.38 8.74 -10.93
N SER A 170 7.25 9.37 -12.10
CA SER A 170 8.03 9.00 -13.30
C SER A 170 9.55 9.06 -13.08
N GLN A 171 10.04 10.00 -12.25
CA GLN A 171 11.46 10.14 -11.92
C GLN A 171 12.05 8.93 -11.15
N PHE A 172 11.20 8.00 -10.69
CA PHE A 172 11.57 6.79 -9.95
C PHE A 172 11.43 5.50 -10.76
N GLY A 173 11.08 5.60 -12.05
CA GLY A 173 10.81 4.42 -12.90
C GLY A 173 9.39 3.86 -12.73
N ALA A 174 8.47 4.60 -12.10
CA ALA A 174 7.06 4.23 -12.06
C ALA A 174 6.51 4.04 -13.48
N GLN A 175 5.59 3.08 -13.64
CA GLN A 175 5.05 2.67 -14.92
C GLN A 175 3.53 2.48 -14.83
N GLU A 176 2.82 2.81 -15.91
CA GLU A 176 1.43 2.40 -16.05
C GLU A 176 1.30 1.02 -16.70
N ILE A 177 0.61 0.12 -16.02
CA ILE A 177 0.18 -1.16 -16.58
C ILE A 177 -1.35 -1.19 -16.73
N ALA A 178 -1.85 -1.98 -17.68
CA ALA A 178 -3.30 -2.18 -17.81
C ALA A 178 -3.84 -2.92 -16.57
N ARG A 179 -5.05 -2.57 -16.12
CA ARG A 179 -5.77 -3.20 -15.00
C ARG A 179 -5.65 -4.73 -14.94
N ALA A 180 -5.89 -5.40 -16.06
CA ALA A 180 -5.81 -6.87 -16.14
C ALA A 180 -4.39 -7.42 -15.89
N ALA A 181 -3.34 -6.65 -16.17
CA ALA A 181 -1.96 -7.01 -15.81
C ALA A 181 -1.65 -6.69 -14.34
N TYR A 182 -2.20 -5.59 -13.81
CA TYR A 182 -2.12 -5.26 -12.38
C TYR A 182 -2.79 -6.31 -11.50
N HIS A 183 -4.03 -6.73 -11.77
CA HIS A 183 -4.69 -7.79 -11.00
C HIS A 183 -3.94 -9.14 -11.02
N ARG A 184 -3.19 -9.45 -12.10
CA ARG A 184 -2.29 -10.61 -12.14
C ARG A 184 -1.00 -10.44 -11.31
N ARG A 185 -0.55 -9.21 -11.04
CA ARG A 185 0.55 -8.94 -10.09
C ARG A 185 0.02 -8.96 -8.66
N LEU A 186 -1.12 -8.33 -8.40
CA LEU A 186 -1.78 -8.31 -7.09
C LEU A 186 -2.13 -9.71 -6.59
N ALA A 187 -2.77 -10.54 -7.43
CA ALA A 187 -3.11 -11.92 -7.04
C ALA A 187 -1.88 -12.72 -6.55
N LYS A 188 -0.73 -12.57 -7.23
CA LYS A 188 0.55 -13.17 -6.81
C LYS A 188 1.13 -12.54 -5.55
N ALA A 189 0.99 -11.22 -5.39
CA ALA A 189 1.43 -10.53 -4.18
C ALA A 189 0.65 -10.99 -2.93
N LEU A 190 -0.65 -11.31 -3.10
CA LEU A 190 -1.49 -11.89 -2.05
C LEU A 190 -1.12 -13.35 -1.67
N GLU A 191 -0.29 -14.02 -2.46
CA GLU A 191 0.28 -15.35 -2.15
C GLU A 191 1.60 -15.27 -1.36
N VAL A 192 2.21 -14.09 -1.21
CA VAL A 192 3.52 -13.89 -0.59
C VAL A 192 3.39 -13.34 0.83
N GLY A 193 3.90 -14.06 1.83
CA GLY A 193 4.00 -13.55 3.20
C GLY A 193 5.18 -12.58 3.36
N ALA A 194 4.90 -11.28 3.32
CA ALA A 194 5.86 -10.20 3.56
C ALA A 194 5.63 -9.51 4.92
N ASP A 195 6.66 -8.85 5.46
CA ASP A 195 6.62 -8.16 6.76
C ASP A 195 7.34 -6.80 6.68
N PHE A 196 6.64 -5.73 7.05
CA PHE A 196 7.15 -4.35 7.02
C PHE A 196 8.24 -4.08 8.07
N TYR A 197 8.33 -4.89 9.13
CA TYR A 197 9.29 -4.68 10.23
C TYR A 197 10.56 -5.56 10.13
N VAL A 198 10.73 -6.33 9.06
CA VAL A 198 11.98 -7.07 8.78
C VAL A 198 13.08 -6.08 8.39
N GLY A 199 13.85 -5.68 9.40
CA GLY A 199 14.88 -4.65 9.35
C GLY A 199 15.29 -4.19 10.76
N GLY A 200 14.33 -4.16 11.69
CA GLY A 200 14.58 -3.89 13.10
C GLY A 200 15.41 -4.99 13.79
N VAL A 201 16.21 -4.59 14.80
CA VAL A 201 17.08 -5.50 15.57
C VAL A 201 16.25 -6.60 16.25
N ALA A 202 16.73 -7.84 16.21
CA ALA A 202 15.98 -9.06 16.55
C ALA A 202 15.42 -9.10 17.99
N GLY A 203 14.20 -8.59 18.17
CA GLY A 203 13.45 -8.59 19.42
C GLY A 203 12.84 -9.94 19.78
N GLY A 204 13.68 -10.87 20.27
CA GLY A 204 13.32 -12.03 21.11
C GLY A 204 12.23 -12.96 20.54
N GLY A 205 12.66 -14.06 19.93
CA GLY A 205 11.80 -14.93 19.10
C GLY A 205 10.66 -15.68 19.79
N VAL A 206 9.85 -16.32 18.94
CA VAL A 206 9.21 -17.62 19.15
C VAL A 206 9.26 -18.35 17.80
N THR A 207 9.60 -19.64 17.80
CA THR A 207 9.60 -20.50 16.61
C THR A 207 8.41 -21.44 16.61
N GLY A 208 7.73 -21.55 15.46
CA GLY A 208 6.62 -22.49 15.25
C GLY A 208 5.95 -22.23 13.89
N GLY A 209 5.95 -23.14 12.91
CA GLY A 209 6.52 -24.48 12.87
C GLY A 209 5.44 -25.56 12.85
N GLY A 210 4.92 -25.86 11.66
CA GLY A 210 3.92 -26.92 11.44
C GLY A 210 3.45 -26.95 9.99
N ALA A 211 3.83 -27.99 9.25
CA ALA A 211 3.39 -28.23 7.88
C ALA A 211 2.32 -29.33 7.83
N GLY A 212 1.43 -29.29 6.84
CA GLY A 212 0.42 -30.33 6.62
C GLY A 212 -0.14 -30.25 5.21
N ALA A 213 0.14 -31.25 4.38
CA ALA A 213 -0.37 -31.37 3.02
C ALA A 213 -1.50 -32.42 2.95
N GLY A 214 -2.50 -32.19 2.10
CA GLY A 214 -3.57 -33.14 1.82
C GLY A 214 -4.38 -32.70 0.61
N ALA A 215 -4.66 -33.63 -0.30
CA ALA A 215 -5.42 -33.39 -1.52
C ALA A 215 -6.45 -34.51 -1.73
N LEU A 216 -7.52 -34.23 -2.49
CA LEU A 216 -8.34 -35.12 -3.35
C LEU A 216 -9.81 -34.67 -3.43
N GLY A 217 -10.49 -34.96 -4.55
CA GLY A 217 -11.95 -35.06 -4.62
C GLY A 217 -12.65 -34.15 -5.63
N SER A 218 -12.99 -34.69 -6.81
CA SER A 218 -13.84 -34.02 -7.81
C SER A 218 -15.21 -34.69 -7.91
N ALA A 219 -16.29 -33.92 -8.09
CA ALA A 219 -17.64 -34.40 -8.42
C ALA A 219 -18.34 -33.45 -9.42
N LYS A 220 -19.40 -33.91 -10.10
CA LYS A 220 -19.85 -33.29 -11.38
C LYS A 220 -21.38 -33.27 -11.59
N ALA A 221 -21.89 -32.08 -11.94
CA ALA A 221 -23.10 -31.73 -12.74
C ALA A 221 -24.52 -32.24 -12.40
N ALA A 222 -25.46 -31.27 -12.30
CA ALA A 222 -26.79 -31.21 -12.96
C ALA A 222 -27.39 -29.80 -12.74
N GLY A 223 -28.32 -29.22 -13.53
CA GLY A 223 -28.86 -29.63 -14.84
C GLY A 223 -30.27 -29.04 -15.13
N GLY A 224 -30.39 -28.07 -16.05
CA GLY A 224 -31.65 -27.35 -16.40
C GLY A 224 -31.77 -25.96 -15.74
N GLY A 225 -32.43 -24.93 -16.31
CA GLY A 225 -33.30 -24.83 -17.50
C GLY A 225 -34.75 -24.46 -17.12
N VAL A 226 -35.56 -23.71 -17.86
CA VAL A 226 -35.51 -22.97 -19.16
C VAL A 226 -36.62 -21.85 -19.03
N THR A 227 -36.71 -20.68 -19.69
CA THR A 227 -36.23 -20.11 -20.98
C THR A 227 -36.06 -18.57 -20.85
N LEU A 228 -36.04 -17.80 -21.96
CA LEU A 228 -36.06 -16.33 -22.03
C LEU A 228 -37.34 -15.81 -22.71
N ALA A 229 -37.72 -14.56 -22.42
CA ALA A 229 -38.60 -13.73 -23.25
C ALA A 229 -37.92 -12.36 -23.48
N GLY A 230 -37.98 -11.82 -24.71
CA GLY A 230 -37.17 -10.67 -25.13
C GLY A 230 -37.93 -9.34 -25.20
N GLY A 231 -37.21 -8.25 -24.94
CA GLY A 231 -37.63 -6.87 -25.14
C GLY A 231 -36.43 -5.96 -24.81
N ALA A 232 -35.98 -5.15 -25.76
CA ALA A 232 -34.65 -4.53 -25.69
C ALA A 232 -34.67 -3.04 -25.31
N ALA A 233 -33.83 -2.68 -24.33
CA ALA A 233 -33.11 -1.41 -24.27
C ALA A 233 -31.91 -1.54 -23.31
N ASP A 234 -30.79 -0.92 -23.70
CA ASP A 234 -29.64 -0.46 -22.90
C ASP A 234 -28.98 -1.39 -21.86
N LEU A 235 -27.75 -1.81 -22.23
CA LEU A 235 -26.79 -2.67 -21.54
C LEU A 235 -26.55 -2.20 -20.09
N ALA A 236 -26.79 -3.03 -19.05
CA ALA A 236 -26.01 -4.23 -18.67
C ALA A 236 -24.52 -3.91 -18.42
N ALA A 237 -23.96 -3.98 -17.19
CA ALA A 237 -24.38 -4.68 -15.96
C ALA A 237 -24.59 -6.20 -16.16
N GLY A 238 -23.49 -6.97 -16.07
CA GLY A 238 -23.47 -8.43 -16.14
C GLY A 238 -22.76 -9.04 -14.93
N SER A 239 -23.25 -10.17 -14.44
CA SER A 239 -22.94 -10.70 -13.10
C SER A 239 -21.89 -11.83 -13.04
N SER A 240 -21.41 -12.07 -11.83
CA SER A 240 -20.40 -13.07 -11.44
C SER A 240 -20.79 -14.53 -11.68
N SER A 241 -19.82 -15.40 -11.98
CA SER A 241 -19.83 -16.79 -11.49
C SER A 241 -18.44 -17.45 -11.42
N SER A 242 -17.93 -17.65 -10.19
CA SER A 242 -17.18 -18.85 -9.73
C SER A 242 -16.57 -18.58 -8.35
N LEU A 243 -17.03 -19.31 -7.32
CA LEU A 243 -16.52 -19.20 -5.95
C LEU A 243 -15.30 -20.10 -5.77
N GLY A 244 -14.11 -19.52 -5.91
CA GLY A 244 -12.85 -20.14 -5.46
C GLY A 244 -12.62 -19.81 -3.98
N ALA A 245 -12.56 -20.83 -3.12
CA ALA A 245 -12.44 -20.65 -1.68
C ALA A 245 -10.97 -20.74 -1.19
N ALA A 246 -10.33 -19.60 -0.93
CA ALA A 246 -9.14 -19.49 -0.07
C ALA A 246 -8.79 -18.01 0.24
N ALA A 247 -9.32 -17.45 1.34
CA ALA A 247 -8.82 -16.18 1.93
C ALA A 247 -9.32 -15.86 3.36
N SER A 248 -10.15 -16.68 4.00
CA SER A 248 -10.65 -16.42 5.37
C SER A 248 -9.60 -16.75 6.46
N GLY A 249 -8.41 -16.16 6.34
CA GLY A 249 -7.47 -16.03 7.46
C GLY A 249 -8.01 -15.03 8.46
N ALA A 250 -7.93 -15.35 9.75
CA ALA A 250 -8.39 -14.43 10.79
C ALA A 250 -7.53 -13.15 10.82
N LEU A 251 -8.16 -12.01 11.13
CA LEU A 251 -7.48 -10.79 11.56
C LEU A 251 -6.90 -11.02 12.96
N ALA A 252 -5.82 -11.81 13.04
CA ALA A 252 -4.98 -11.90 14.21
C ALA A 252 -4.32 -10.52 14.41
N ALA A 253 -4.67 -9.85 15.52
CA ALA A 253 -4.09 -8.56 15.87
C ALA A 253 -2.59 -8.73 16.21
N GLY A 254 -1.74 -8.55 15.19
CA GLY A 254 -0.28 -8.59 15.30
C GLY A 254 0.27 -7.37 16.04
N GLY A 255 -0.04 -7.26 17.34
CA GLY A 255 0.31 -6.12 18.18
C GLY A 255 1.81 -5.99 18.44
N ARG A 256 2.55 -5.49 17.45
CA ARG A 256 3.93 -5.00 17.57
C ARG A 256 4.11 -3.73 16.74
N ALA A 257 3.50 -2.63 17.20
CA ALA A 257 3.89 -1.28 16.79
C ALA A 257 5.27 -0.96 17.39
N GLY A 258 6.31 -1.51 16.78
CA GLY A 258 7.70 -1.24 17.13
C GLY A 258 8.10 0.09 16.51
N VAL A 259 8.15 1.16 17.32
CA VAL A 259 8.73 2.45 16.92
C VAL A 259 10.16 2.22 16.45
N GLU A 260 10.39 2.35 15.14
CA GLU A 260 11.69 2.12 14.53
C GLU A 260 12.25 3.46 14.01
N VAL A 261 13.49 3.76 14.39
CA VAL A 261 14.21 4.99 14.03
C VAL A 261 15.45 4.61 13.24
N ALA A 262 15.59 5.19 12.05
CA ALA A 262 16.75 4.99 11.19
C ALA A 262 17.97 5.73 11.77
N THR A 263 19.02 4.99 12.10
CA THR A 263 20.28 5.54 12.61
C THR A 263 21.13 6.16 11.49
N THR A 264 22.16 6.93 11.85
CA THR A 264 23.20 7.37 10.91
C THR A 264 23.74 6.20 10.08
N GLY A 265 23.90 6.40 8.78
CA GLY A 265 24.24 5.36 7.79
C GLY A 265 23.04 4.68 7.14
N ALA A 266 21.82 4.86 7.64
CA ALA A 266 20.63 4.18 7.12
C ALA A 266 20.32 4.53 5.65
N GLY A 267 20.56 5.76 5.20
CA GLY A 267 20.41 6.13 3.79
C GLY A 267 21.42 5.41 2.88
N ALA A 268 22.63 5.13 3.37
CA ALA A 268 23.58 4.30 2.63
C ALA A 268 23.13 2.83 2.55
N ALA A 269 22.61 2.27 3.65
CA ALA A 269 22.06 0.92 3.69
C ALA A 269 20.82 0.76 2.79
N ALA A 270 19.91 1.74 2.80
CA ALA A 270 18.71 1.76 1.95
C ALA A 270 19.07 1.72 0.46
N LEU A 271 20.06 2.51 0.05
CA LEU A 271 20.57 2.51 -1.33
C LEU A 271 21.30 1.22 -1.70
N GLN A 272 21.95 0.55 -0.74
CA GLN A 272 22.58 -0.75 -0.97
C GLN A 272 21.53 -1.83 -1.20
N LEU A 273 20.45 -1.88 -0.42
CA LEU A 273 19.33 -2.82 -0.61
C LEU A 273 18.70 -2.66 -2.00
N ILE A 274 18.42 -1.41 -2.40
CA ILE A 274 17.89 -1.09 -3.75
C ILE A 274 18.86 -1.56 -4.85
N ALA A 275 20.15 -1.33 -4.70
CA ALA A 275 21.18 -1.74 -5.66
C ALA A 275 21.48 -3.25 -5.66
N GLN A 276 21.02 -4.00 -4.67
CA GLN A 276 21.10 -5.47 -4.61
C GLN A 276 19.87 -6.16 -5.21
N ALA A 277 18.78 -5.42 -5.43
CA ALA A 277 17.54 -5.91 -6.00
C ALA A 277 17.31 -5.46 -7.46
N SER A 278 18.28 -4.79 -8.09
CA SER A 278 18.23 -4.22 -9.46
C SER A 278 19.37 -4.74 -10.36
#